data_AF-A0A382PD16-F1
#
_entry.id   AF-A0A382PD16-F1
#
_cell.length_a   1.000
_cell.length_b   1.000
_cell.length_c   1.000
_cell.angle_alpha   90.00
_cell.angle_beta   90.00
_cell.angle_gamma   90.00
#
_symmetry.space_group_name_H-M   'P 1'
#
loop_
_entity.id
_entity.type
_entity.pdbx_description
1 polymer ?
#
loop_
_entity_poly.entity_id
_entity_poly.type
_entity_poly.pdbx_seq_one_letter_code
_entity_poly.pdbx_strand_id
1 'polypeptide(L)'
;MVNSNGKFEVKRPVLVGDTADIHLQRALTILRNENINPTVSIELAPQSTGVFCGREEVITLLQKILPDSGAEVWSLDEGELVEANEVAFTIKAPYGAIGLYETAIRG
;
A
#
# COMPACT_ATOMS: atom_id res chain seq x y z
N MET A 1 -6.25 19.41 19.28
CA MET A 1 -7.06 19.72 18.10
C MET A 1 -6.15 19.58 16.89
N VAL A 2 -6.16 18.43 16.22
CA VAL A 2 -5.39 18.26 14.97
C VAL A 2 -6.25 18.85 13.85
N ASN A 3 -5.68 19.82 13.13
CA ASN A 3 -6.35 20.56 12.06
C ASN A 3 -6.72 19.63 10.90
N SER A 4 -8.00 19.29 10.76
CA SER A 4 -8.57 18.52 9.66
C SER A 4 -8.81 19.34 8.38
N ASN A 5 -7.84 20.12 7.90
CA ASN A 5 -8.01 20.90 6.67
C ASN A 5 -6.79 20.93 5.71
N GLY A 6 -5.80 20.07 5.93
CA GLY A 6 -4.75 19.80 4.94
C GLY A 6 -4.93 18.38 4.40
N LYS A 7 -5.11 18.22 3.08
CA LYS A 7 -5.02 16.89 2.47
C LYS A 7 -3.63 16.32 2.78
N PHE A 8 -3.57 15.06 3.21
CA PHE A 8 -2.29 14.37 3.39
C PHE A 8 -1.49 14.43 2.09
N GLU A 9 -0.19 14.72 2.19
CA GLU A 9 0.71 14.76 1.04
C GLU A 9 1.82 13.74 1.21
N VAL A 10 1.90 12.81 0.25
CA VAL A 10 2.96 11.81 0.22
C VAL A 10 4.29 12.50 -0.11
N LYS A 11 5.24 12.38 0.81
CA LYS A 11 6.58 12.97 0.64
C LYS A 11 7.32 12.28 -0.51
N ARG A 12 8.13 13.06 -1.22
CA ARG A 12 8.95 12.57 -2.35
C ARG A 12 9.78 11.31 -2.06
N PRO A 13 10.49 11.17 -0.91
CA PRO A 13 11.26 9.96 -0.62
C PRO A 13 10.42 8.68 -0.61
N VAL A 14 9.16 8.77 -0.20
CA VAL A 14 8.23 7.63 -0.25
C VAL A 14 7.84 7.33 -1.70
N LEU A 15 7.54 8.36 -2.49
CA LEU A 15 7.15 8.20 -3.91
C LEU A 15 8.26 7.66 -4.81
N VAL A 16 9.53 7.92 -4.49
CA VAL A 16 10.66 7.34 -5.24
C VAL A 16 11.15 6.03 -4.66
N GLY A 17 10.58 5.58 -3.54
CA GLY A 17 10.94 4.33 -2.86
C GLY A 17 12.27 4.39 -2.10
N ASP A 18 12.77 5.57 -1.72
CA ASP A 18 13.98 5.74 -0.90
C ASP A 18 13.78 5.20 0.52
N THR A 19 12.53 5.19 0.99
CA THR A 19 12.16 4.67 2.31
C THR A 19 11.81 3.19 2.29
N ALA A 20 11.82 2.55 1.12
CA ALA A 20 11.46 1.15 0.98
C ALA A 20 12.60 0.23 1.45
N ASP A 21 12.24 -0.93 1.98
CA ASP A 21 13.23 -1.95 2.27
C ASP A 21 13.95 -2.38 0.98
N ILE A 22 15.28 -2.43 1.02
CA ILE A 22 16.12 -2.66 -0.16
C ILE A 22 15.80 -3.96 -0.91
N HIS A 23 15.22 -4.96 -0.23
CA HIS A 23 14.85 -6.22 -0.87
C HIS A 23 13.69 -6.05 -1.86
N LEU A 24 12.78 -5.08 -1.67
CA LEU A 24 11.67 -4.81 -2.59
C LEU A 24 12.19 -4.27 -3.92
N GLN A 25 13.12 -3.31 -3.87
CA GLN A 25 13.80 -2.79 -5.07
C GLN A 25 14.55 -3.91 -5.83
N ARG A 26 15.23 -4.79 -5.10
CA ARG A 26 15.96 -5.93 -5.68
C ARG A 26 15.01 -6.94 -6.34
N ALA A 27 13.92 -7.30 -5.66
CA ALA A 27 12.90 -8.21 -6.19
C ALA A 27 12.29 -7.67 -7.48
N LEU A 28 11.89 -6.40 -7.51
CA LEU A 28 11.36 -5.75 -8.71
C LEU A 28 12.36 -5.72 -9.87
N THR A 29 13.64 -5.51 -9.57
CA THR A 29 14.70 -5.54 -10.58
C THR A 29 14.84 -6.93 -11.21
N ILE A 30 14.82 -7.99 -10.39
CA ILE A 30 14.87 -9.38 -10.86
C ILE A 30 13.66 -9.68 -11.76
N LEU A 31 12.45 -9.42 -11.26
CA LEU A 31 11.21 -9.69 -11.99
C LEU A 31 11.15 -8.95 -13.32
N ARG A 32 11.56 -7.67 -13.35
CA ARG A 32 11.65 -6.89 -14.58
C ARG A 32 12.62 -7.50 -15.58
N ASN A 33 13.80 -7.96 -15.13
CA ASN A 33 14.80 -8.58 -16.01
C ASN A 33 14.32 -9.93 -16.55
N GLU A 34 13.49 -10.65 -15.80
CA GLU A 34 12.85 -11.89 -16.24
C GLU A 34 11.55 -11.66 -17.02
N ASN A 35 11.16 -10.39 -17.25
CA ASN A 35 9.93 -9.99 -17.91
C ASN A 35 8.66 -10.58 -17.22
N ILE A 36 8.69 -10.69 -15.90
CA ILE A 36 7.62 -11.19 -15.05
C ILE A 36 6.96 -10.01 -14.34
N ASN A 37 5.65 -9.82 -14.55
CA ASN A 37 4.86 -8.82 -13.83
C ASN A 37 3.41 -9.29 -13.63
N PRO A 38 3.17 -10.24 -12.70
CA PRO A 38 1.84 -10.78 -12.46
C PRO A 38 0.93 -9.73 -11.85
N THR A 39 -0.38 -9.84 -12.13
CA THR A 39 -1.39 -9.19 -11.30
C THR A 39 -1.54 -10.01 -10.02
N VAL A 40 -1.35 -9.36 -8.87
CA VAL A 40 -1.42 -9.98 -7.55
C VAL A 40 -2.54 -9.34 -6.73
N SER A 41 -2.99 -10.06 -5.70
CA SER A 41 -3.81 -9.50 -4.62
C SER A 41 -2.99 -9.50 -3.33
N ILE A 42 -2.76 -8.32 -2.76
CA ILE A 42 -2.08 -8.13 -1.49
C ILE A 42 -3.15 -7.84 -0.44
N GLU A 43 -3.20 -8.68 0.60
CA GLU A 43 -4.11 -8.55 1.73
C GLU A 43 -3.33 -8.12 2.98
N LEU A 44 -3.80 -7.08 3.66
CA LEU A 44 -3.26 -6.60 4.92
C LEU A 44 -4.21 -6.98 6.05
N ALA A 45 -3.67 -7.70 7.03
CA ALA A 45 -4.37 -8.10 8.23
C ALA A 45 -3.50 -7.81 9.46
N PRO A 46 -4.07 -7.32 10.57
CA PRO A 46 -3.31 -7.05 11.77
C PRO A 46 -2.98 -8.34 12.52
N GLN A 47 -1.85 -8.36 13.22
CA GLN A 47 -1.47 -9.50 14.07
C GLN A 47 -2.26 -9.59 15.37
N SER A 48 -2.87 -8.47 15.80
CA SER A 48 -3.65 -8.34 17.03
C SER A 48 -4.89 -7.50 16.77
N THR A 49 -5.98 -7.79 17.47
CA THR A 49 -7.22 -7.00 17.40
C THR A 49 -6.97 -5.54 17.77
N GLY A 50 -7.60 -4.61 17.04
CA GLY A 50 -7.45 -3.19 17.25
C GLY A 50 -8.47 -2.35 16.46
N VAL A 51 -8.15 -1.07 16.31
CA VAL A 51 -8.92 -0.14 15.46
C VAL A 51 -8.13 0.09 14.18
N PHE A 52 -8.77 -0.04 13.03
CA PHE A 52 -8.16 0.18 11.73
C PHE A 52 -7.98 1.69 11.45
N CYS A 53 -6.76 2.13 11.12
CA CYS A 53 -6.44 3.53 10.87
C CYS A 53 -5.32 3.68 9.81
N GLY A 54 -5.11 4.90 9.32
CA GLY A 54 -4.10 5.20 8.29
C GLY A 54 -4.55 4.88 6.86
N ARG A 55 -5.85 4.66 6.67
CA ARG A 55 -6.46 4.27 5.40
C ARG A 55 -6.32 5.38 4.35
N GLU A 56 -6.58 6.63 4.75
CA GLU A 56 -6.55 7.78 3.84
C GLU A 56 -5.14 8.07 3.30
N GLU A 57 -4.11 7.88 4.12
CA GLU A 57 -2.71 7.98 3.72
C GLU A 57 -2.35 6.96 2.64
N VAL A 58 -2.77 5.70 2.85
CA VAL A 58 -2.57 4.61 1.89
C VAL A 58 -3.32 4.90 0.59
N ILE A 59 -4.60 5.28 0.64
CA ILE A 59 -5.38 5.64 -0.56
C ILE A 59 -4.70 6.78 -1.34
N THR A 60 -4.21 7.80 -0.64
CA THR A 60 -3.50 8.93 -1.27
C THR A 60 -2.21 8.49 -1.96
N LEU A 61 -1.47 7.55 -1.37
CA LEU A 61 -0.30 6.93 -2.00
C LEU A 61 -0.71 6.13 -3.25
N LEU A 62 -1.70 5.24 -3.12
CA LEU A 62 -2.18 4.38 -4.20
C LEU A 62 -2.64 5.17 -5.42
N GLN A 63 -3.36 6.28 -5.22
CA GLN A 63 -3.78 7.19 -6.29
C GLN A 63 -2.62 7.79 -7.11
N LYS A 64 -1.41 7.84 -6.54
CA LYS A 64 -0.21 8.37 -7.22
C LYS A 64 0.60 7.30 -7.95
N ILE A 65 0.50 6.04 -7.52
CA ILE A 65 1.41 4.96 -7.97
C ILE A 65 0.72 3.90 -8.83
N LEU A 66 -0.58 3.70 -8.65
CA LEU A 66 -1.33 2.70 -9.39
C LEU A 66 -1.67 3.22 -10.79
N PRO A 67 -1.71 2.33 -11.79
CA PRO A 67 -2.18 2.70 -13.12
C PRO A 67 -3.67 3.05 -13.09
N ASP A 68 -4.12 3.88 -14.04
CA ASP A 68 -5.53 4.30 -14.18
C ASP A 68 -6.51 3.14 -14.41
N SER A 69 -6.00 1.96 -14.83
CA SER A 69 -6.81 0.78 -15.11
C SER A 69 -6.12 -0.50 -14.63
N GLY A 70 -6.92 -1.51 -14.27
CA GLY A 70 -6.41 -2.82 -13.85
C GLY A 70 -5.93 -2.89 -12.40
N ALA A 71 -6.31 -1.89 -11.59
CA ALA A 71 -6.12 -1.91 -10.15
C ALA A 71 -7.46 -1.80 -9.41
N GLU A 72 -7.61 -2.56 -8.33
CA GLU A 72 -8.80 -2.58 -7.48
C GLU A 72 -8.35 -2.50 -6.02
N VAL A 73 -9.06 -1.72 -5.21
CA VAL A 73 -8.73 -1.49 -3.80
C VAL A 73 -9.99 -1.63 -2.95
N TRP A 74 -9.91 -2.43 -1.91
CA TRP A 74 -10.95 -2.60 -0.89
C TRP A 74 -10.37 -2.36 0.48
N SER A 75 -11.19 -1.86 1.40
CA SER A 75 -10.77 -1.58 2.77
C SER A 75 -11.97 -1.57 3.70
N LEU A 76 -11.76 -1.93 4.96
CA LEU A 76 -12.62 -1.50 6.05
C LEU A 76 -12.62 0.03 6.16
N ASP A 77 -13.65 0.59 6.80
CA ASP A 77 -13.67 2.03 7.05
C ASP A 77 -12.70 2.41 8.18
N GLU A 78 -12.12 3.61 8.10
CA GLU A 78 -11.22 4.09 9.14
C GLU A 78 -11.99 4.31 10.45
N GLY A 79 -11.45 3.78 11.54
CA GLY A 79 -12.09 3.77 12.86
C GLY A 79 -12.89 2.50 13.16
N GLU A 80 -13.03 1.57 12.22
CA GLU A 80 -13.64 0.26 12.49
C GLU A 80 -12.76 -0.63 13.35
N LEU A 81 -13.40 -1.54 14.11
CA LEU A 81 -12.68 -2.61 14.80
C LEU A 81 -12.25 -3.65 13.78
N VAL A 82 -11.03 -4.16 13.94
CA VAL A 82 -10.47 -5.23 13.12
C VAL A 82 -9.88 -6.30 14.05
N GLU A 83 -10.23 -7.55 13.81
CA GLU A 83 -9.74 -8.71 14.56
C GLU A 83 -8.36 -9.19 14.06
N ALA A 84 -7.63 -9.92 14.90
CA ALA A 84 -6.39 -10.55 14.50
C ALA A 84 -6.60 -11.49 13.29
N ASN A 85 -5.81 -11.31 12.23
CA ASN A 85 -5.92 -12.01 10.95
C ASN A 85 -7.19 -11.71 10.12
N GLU A 86 -7.99 -10.72 10.51
CA GLU A 86 -9.04 -10.19 9.65
C GLU A 86 -8.43 -9.31 8.56
N VAL A 87 -8.83 -9.51 7.31
CA VAL A 87 -8.34 -8.71 6.18
C VAL A 87 -8.97 -7.32 6.24
N ALA A 88 -8.16 -6.31 6.54
CA ALA A 88 -8.58 -4.92 6.66
C ALA A 88 -8.47 -4.15 5.34
N PHE A 89 -7.55 -4.57 4.46
CA PHE A 89 -7.24 -3.84 3.24
C PHE A 89 -6.74 -4.81 2.16
N THR A 90 -7.26 -4.67 0.95
CA THR A 90 -6.91 -5.53 -0.20
C THR A 90 -6.57 -4.67 -1.39
N ILE A 91 -5.42 -4.92 -2.01
CA ILE A 91 -4.96 -4.23 -3.23
C ILE A 91 -4.71 -5.27 -4.30
N LYS A 92 -5.42 -5.16 -5.41
CA LYS A 92 -5.19 -5.99 -6.60
C LYS A 92 -4.58 -5.13 -7.70
N ALA A 93 -3.36 -5.44 -8.13
CA ALA A 93 -2.63 -4.66 -9.12
C ALA A 93 -1.45 -5.47 -9.72
N PRO A 94 -0.84 -5.03 -10.84
CA PRO A 94 0.46 -5.56 -11.26
C PRO A 94 1.52 -5.38 -10.16
N TYR A 95 2.25 -6.45 -9.82
CA TYR A 95 3.24 -6.41 -8.74
C TYR A 95 4.28 -5.31 -8.94
N GLY A 96 4.68 -5.07 -10.20
CA GLY A 96 5.61 -4.01 -10.58
C GLY A 96 5.17 -2.59 -10.19
N ALA A 97 3.86 -2.35 -10.04
CA ALA A 97 3.32 -1.03 -9.66
C ALA A 97 3.27 -0.83 -8.15
N ILE A 98 3.11 -1.91 -7.37
CA ILE A 98 2.80 -1.83 -5.93
C ILE A 98 3.91 -2.36 -5.02
N GLY A 99 4.72 -3.32 -5.49
CA GLY A 99 5.67 -4.05 -4.66
C GLY A 99 6.73 -3.18 -3.98
N LEU A 100 7.07 -2.02 -4.56
CA LEU A 100 8.04 -1.09 -3.95
C LEU A 100 7.52 -0.45 -2.67
N TYR A 101 6.19 -0.34 -2.54
CA TYR A 101 5.53 0.48 -1.54
C TYR A 101 5.01 -0.33 -0.36
N GLU A 102 5.29 -1.63 -0.29
CA GLU A 102 4.89 -2.51 0.81
C GLU A 102 5.35 -1.97 2.18
N THR A 103 6.58 -1.47 2.29
CA THR A 103 7.10 -0.86 3.53
C THR A 103 6.30 0.38 3.92
N ALA A 104 5.93 1.23 2.95
CA ALA A 104 5.18 2.46 3.22
C ALA A 104 3.71 2.19 3.60
N ILE A 105 3.10 1.16 3.00
CA ILE A 105 1.71 0.77 3.28
C ILE A 105 1.58 0.15 4.67
N ARG A 106 2.64 -0.51 5.17
CA ARG A 106 2.70 -1.12 6.52
C ARG A 106 3.18 -0.17 7.62
N GLY A 107 3.59 1.05 7.26
CA GLY A 107 4.26 2.00 8.14
C GLY A 107 3.36 2.71 9.13
#